data_AF-J1JTS2-F1
#
_entry.id   AF-J1JTS2-F1
#
_cell.length_a   1.000
_cell.length_b   1.000
_cell.length_c   1.000
_cell.angle_alpha   90.00
_cell.angle_beta   90.00
_cell.angle_gamma   90.00
#
_symmetry.space_group_name_H-M   'P 1'
#
loop_
_entity.id
_entity.type
_entity.pdbx_description
1 polymer ?
#
loop_
_entity_poly.entity_id
_entity_poly.type
_entity_poly.pdbx_seq_one_letter_code
_entity_poly.pdbx_strand_id
1 'polypeptide(L)'
;MAVRKKYELTDEIAQVGDKLLYRIKALRDFDDVKAGDLGGYIEKESNLSHKGNCWVSGVAKVSGDAQVFGDAKVSECAMVFDNAKIYDNAKVCDAAWVFGNAKVGGYTTVSGDKEVGGNEEDYMCKSASHSTNEAHKSDDGKARLELIPPSTLIEIGKVLEFGAKKYGANNWRNGMDWSRLHGAALRHLLAWFDGENKDVESDLSHLAHAACCLLFLMESEAKQIGHDDRPNS
;
A
#
# COMPACT_ATOMS: atom_id res chain seq x y z
N MET A 1 11.16 12.05 35.01
CA MET A 1 12.07 12.48 33.92
C MET A 1 11.26 13.24 32.90
N ALA A 2 11.80 14.31 32.31
CA ALA A 2 11.14 14.99 31.18
C ALA A 2 11.16 14.08 29.94
N VAL A 3 10.05 14.01 29.19
CA VAL A 3 10.03 13.30 27.91
C VAL A 3 10.81 14.13 26.89
N ARG A 4 11.87 13.56 26.31
CA ARG A 4 12.61 14.21 25.21
C ARG A 4 11.65 14.42 24.03
N LYS A 5 11.47 15.67 23.59
CA LYS A 5 10.61 16.00 22.44
C LYS A 5 10.97 15.14 21.22
N LYS A 6 9.93 14.66 20.52
CA LYS A 6 10.04 13.86 19.30
C LYS A 6 10.12 14.76 18.06
N TYR A 7 9.44 15.91 18.09
CA TYR A 7 9.38 16.88 17.02
C TYR A 7 9.24 18.32 17.55
N GLU A 8 9.43 19.29 16.65
CA GLU A 8 9.13 20.73 16.82
C GLU A 8 8.03 21.17 15.82
N LEU A 9 7.33 22.26 16.14
CA LEU A 9 6.51 23.00 15.16
C LEU A 9 7.42 24.02 14.46
N THR A 10 7.27 24.18 13.15
CA THR A 10 8.02 25.18 12.37
C THR A 10 7.15 26.38 12.00
N ASP A 11 7.76 27.43 11.43
CA ASP A 11 7.05 28.61 10.91
C ASP A 11 6.31 28.36 9.57
N GLU A 12 6.38 27.15 9.00
CA GLU A 12 5.62 26.79 7.80
C GLU A 12 4.17 26.44 8.17
N ILE A 13 3.22 27.22 7.68
CA ILE A 13 1.81 27.17 8.10
C ILE A 13 0.90 26.76 6.93
N ALA A 14 -0.05 25.87 7.21
CA ALA A 14 -1.21 25.59 6.37
C ALA A 14 -2.49 26.10 7.06
N GLN A 15 -3.36 26.78 6.31
CA GLN A 15 -4.66 27.22 6.81
C GLN A 15 -5.75 26.19 6.48
N VAL A 16 -6.61 25.88 7.46
CA VAL A 16 -7.81 25.03 7.29
C VAL A 16 -8.98 25.74 7.97
N GLY A 17 -9.87 26.34 7.18
CA GLY A 17 -10.93 27.19 7.72
C GLY A 17 -10.36 28.41 8.45
N ASP A 18 -10.74 28.57 9.71
CA ASP A 18 -10.26 29.60 10.64
C ASP A 18 -8.96 29.21 11.38
N LYS A 19 -8.44 27.99 11.18
CA LYS A 19 -7.31 27.43 11.93
C LYS A 19 -6.00 27.49 11.18
N LEU A 20 -4.93 27.77 11.91
CA LEU A 20 -3.54 27.68 11.45
C LEU A 20 -2.93 26.38 11.97
N LEU A 21 -2.33 25.58 11.09
CA LEU A 21 -1.63 24.35 11.43
C LEU A 21 -0.16 24.49 11.00
N TYR A 22 0.75 24.05 11.86
CA TYR A 22 2.19 24.20 11.70
C TYR A 22 2.80 22.88 11.22
N ARG A 23 3.68 22.95 10.21
CA ARG A 23 4.46 21.80 9.73
C ARG A 23 5.33 21.28 10.87
N ILE A 24 5.31 19.97 11.11
CA ILE A 24 6.14 19.34 12.14
C ILE A 24 7.50 18.92 11.58
N LYS A 25 8.53 18.97 12.42
CA LYS A 25 9.89 18.52 12.08
C LYS A 25 10.46 17.61 13.16
N ALA A 26 10.96 16.44 12.78
CA ALA A 26 11.51 15.46 13.71
C ALA A 26 12.81 15.94 14.37
N LEU A 27 12.93 15.76 15.70
CA LEU A 27 14.09 16.16 16.52
C LEU A 27 15.04 15.00 16.88
N ARG A 28 14.66 13.78 16.50
CA ARG A 28 15.42 12.54 16.75
C ARG A 28 14.89 11.45 15.83
N ASP A 29 15.70 10.41 15.64
CA ASP A 29 15.26 9.17 14.98
C ASP A 29 14.22 8.42 15.84
N PHE A 30 13.25 7.81 15.16
CA PHE A 30 12.31 6.81 15.69
C PHE A 30 11.64 6.08 14.52
N ASP A 31 11.55 4.75 14.61
CA ASP A 31 10.95 3.91 13.56
C ASP A 31 11.58 4.21 12.17
N ASP A 32 10.76 4.59 11.18
CA ASP A 32 11.15 4.98 9.83
C ASP A 32 11.59 6.45 9.70
N VAL A 33 11.37 7.29 10.72
CA VAL A 33 11.58 8.75 10.69
C VAL A 33 12.97 9.14 11.21
N LYS A 34 13.63 10.09 10.53
CA LYS A 34 14.96 10.61 10.84
C LYS A 34 14.93 12.03 11.41
N ALA A 35 15.94 12.34 12.24
CA ALA A 35 16.11 13.69 12.76
C ALA A 35 16.28 14.71 11.61
N GLY A 36 15.40 15.71 11.55
CA GLY A 36 15.34 16.70 10.48
C GLY A 36 14.17 16.52 9.51
N ASP A 37 13.54 15.34 9.45
CA ASP A 37 12.44 15.06 8.52
C ASP A 37 11.21 15.94 8.78
N LEU A 38 10.59 16.42 7.70
CA LEU A 38 9.36 17.21 7.75
C LEU A 38 8.12 16.30 7.67
N GLY A 39 7.41 16.14 8.79
CA GLY A 39 6.10 15.51 8.84
C GLY A 39 4.98 16.46 8.38
N GLY A 40 3.71 16.05 8.48
CA GLY A 40 2.55 16.88 8.10
C GLY A 40 2.29 18.08 9.02
N TYR A 41 1.06 18.58 9.06
CA TYR A 41 0.70 19.79 9.80
C TYR A 41 -0.17 19.47 11.02
N ILE A 42 0.09 20.11 12.15
CA ILE A 42 -0.76 20.02 13.34
C ILE A 42 -1.09 21.41 13.91
N GLU A 43 -2.29 21.60 14.48
CA GLU A 43 -2.73 22.88 15.07
C GLU A 43 -1.92 23.22 16.34
N LYS A 44 -1.71 22.23 17.22
CA LYS A 44 -1.08 22.41 18.53
C LYS A 44 -0.31 21.17 18.99
N GLU A 45 0.63 21.37 19.92
CA GLU A 45 1.53 20.30 20.41
C GLU A 45 0.77 19.10 21.03
N SER A 46 -0.48 19.26 21.49
CA SER A 46 -1.29 18.15 22.01
C SER A 46 -1.90 17.23 20.94
N ASN A 47 -1.84 17.59 19.64
CA ASN A 47 -2.42 16.78 18.57
C ASN A 47 -1.57 15.55 18.22
N LEU A 48 -0.27 15.53 18.54
CA LEU A 48 0.63 14.41 18.26
C LEU A 48 1.48 14.08 19.49
N SER A 49 1.49 12.82 19.91
CA SER A 49 2.23 12.43 21.11
C SER A 49 3.74 12.40 20.89
N HIS A 50 4.53 12.94 21.83
CA HIS A 50 6.00 12.73 21.88
C HIS A 50 6.41 11.31 22.33
N LYS A 51 5.46 10.49 22.80
CA LYS A 51 5.65 9.07 23.15
C LYS A 51 5.19 8.15 22.01
N GLY A 52 5.78 6.97 21.91
CA GLY A 52 5.52 6.01 20.83
C GLY A 52 6.00 6.51 19.46
N ASN A 53 5.81 5.69 18.43
CA ASN A 53 6.29 5.94 17.07
C ASN A 53 5.26 6.65 16.17
N CYS A 54 4.14 7.10 16.75
CA CYS A 54 3.10 7.78 15.98
C CYS A 54 3.64 8.99 15.21
N TRP A 55 3.13 9.20 14.00
CA TRP A 55 3.64 10.24 13.10
C TRP A 55 2.57 10.77 12.16
N VAL A 56 2.66 12.06 11.83
CA VAL A 56 1.91 12.69 10.76
C VAL A 56 2.90 12.98 9.63
N SER A 57 2.62 12.54 8.40
CA SER A 57 3.52 12.71 7.23
C SER A 57 2.77 13.22 5.99
N GLY A 58 3.47 13.42 4.87
CA GLY A 58 2.87 13.94 3.64
C GLY A 58 2.41 15.40 3.79
N VAL A 59 1.18 15.70 3.38
CA VAL A 59 0.50 16.99 3.58
C VAL A 59 -0.71 16.87 4.52
N ALA A 60 -0.78 15.77 5.26
CA ALA A 60 -1.87 15.44 6.17
C ALA A 60 -1.98 16.45 7.32
N LYS A 61 -3.19 16.58 7.87
CA LYS A 61 -3.56 17.68 8.77
C LYS A 61 -4.29 17.17 10.00
N VAL A 62 -3.82 17.54 11.19
CA VAL A 62 -4.48 17.23 12.47
C VAL A 62 -4.84 18.52 13.20
N SER A 63 -6.11 18.74 13.50
CA SER A 63 -6.60 19.97 14.14
C SER A 63 -7.69 19.70 15.19
N GLY A 64 -8.14 20.76 15.86
CA GLY A 64 -9.05 20.64 17.00
C GLY A 64 -8.38 20.01 18.20
N ASP A 65 -9.17 19.27 18.97
CA ASP A 65 -8.71 18.47 20.11
C ASP A 65 -8.36 17.03 19.71
N ALA A 66 -8.28 16.75 18.41
CA ALA A 66 -7.91 15.44 17.88
C ALA A 66 -6.49 15.04 18.31
N GLN A 67 -6.27 13.74 18.54
CA GLN A 67 -5.02 13.22 19.12
C GLN A 67 -4.51 11.99 18.36
N VAL A 68 -3.24 12.03 17.96
CA VAL A 68 -2.52 10.91 17.35
C VAL A 68 -1.45 10.39 18.31
N PHE A 69 -1.59 9.15 18.79
CA PHE A 69 -0.70 8.56 19.81
C PHE A 69 -0.45 7.06 19.59
N GLY A 70 0.32 6.42 20.48
CA GLY A 70 0.82 5.06 20.24
C GLY A 70 1.82 5.03 19.08
N ASP A 71 1.60 4.13 18.14
CA ASP A 71 2.41 3.94 16.92
C ASP A 71 1.64 4.31 15.63
N ALA A 72 0.48 4.96 15.78
CA ALA A 72 -0.42 5.31 14.69
C ALA A 72 0.18 6.27 13.65
N LYS A 73 -0.08 6.02 12.37
CA LYS A 73 0.44 6.80 11.25
C LYS A 73 -0.70 7.53 10.51
N VAL A 74 -0.56 8.83 10.31
CA VAL A 74 -1.46 9.65 9.50
C VAL A 74 -0.66 10.24 8.35
N SER A 75 -1.06 10.03 7.09
CA SER A 75 -0.21 10.33 5.93
C SER A 75 -0.95 10.94 4.74
N GLU A 76 -0.19 11.34 3.73
CA GLU A 76 -0.69 11.80 2.42
C GLU A 76 -1.59 13.04 2.54
N CYS A 77 -2.88 12.95 2.21
CA CYS A 77 -3.84 14.07 2.23
C CYS A 77 -4.87 13.96 3.37
N ALA A 78 -4.70 13.00 4.27
CA ALA A 78 -5.66 12.72 5.34
C ALA A 78 -5.93 13.92 6.25
N MET A 79 -7.19 14.07 6.69
CA MET A 79 -7.63 15.12 7.60
C MET A 79 -8.22 14.51 8.87
N VAL A 80 -7.69 14.89 10.02
CA VAL A 80 -8.16 14.42 11.34
C VAL A 80 -8.50 15.63 12.19
N PHE A 81 -9.75 15.76 12.62
CA PHE A 81 -10.22 16.98 13.30
C PHE A 81 -11.26 16.70 14.42
N ASP A 82 -11.84 17.77 14.96
CA ASP A 82 -12.71 17.77 16.15
C ASP A 82 -12.06 17.10 17.37
N ASN A 83 -12.65 16.03 17.90
CA ASN A 83 -12.20 15.29 19.10
C ASN A 83 -11.63 13.91 18.75
N ALA A 84 -11.33 13.65 17.47
CA ALA A 84 -10.99 12.32 16.97
C ALA A 84 -9.69 11.76 17.59
N LYS A 85 -9.61 10.45 17.81
CA LYS A 85 -8.44 9.81 18.45
C LYS A 85 -7.90 8.66 17.60
N ILE A 86 -6.69 8.83 17.06
CA ILE A 86 -6.01 7.82 16.25
C ILE A 86 -4.88 7.21 17.09
N TYR A 87 -4.92 5.91 17.35
CA TYR A 87 -3.98 5.28 18.26
C TYR A 87 -3.68 3.79 17.98
N ASP A 88 -2.93 3.16 18.87
CA ASP A 88 -2.32 1.83 18.70
C ASP A 88 -1.49 1.78 17.40
N ASN A 89 -1.84 0.90 16.46
CA ASN A 89 -1.16 0.70 15.17
C ASN A 89 -2.03 1.19 14.00
N ALA A 90 -3.02 2.05 14.26
CA ALA A 90 -3.95 2.52 13.25
C ALA A 90 -3.26 3.35 12.15
N LYS A 91 -3.80 3.25 10.93
CA LYS A 91 -3.30 3.97 9.74
C LYS A 91 -4.43 4.78 9.11
N VAL A 92 -4.17 6.05 8.81
CA VAL A 92 -5.09 6.95 8.11
C VAL A 92 -4.34 7.59 6.93
N CYS A 93 -4.77 7.32 5.70
CA CYS A 93 -4.05 7.70 4.48
C CYS A 93 -5.00 8.15 3.35
N ASP A 94 -4.47 8.34 2.14
CA ASP A 94 -5.13 8.92 0.98
C ASP A 94 -5.79 10.28 1.31
N ALA A 95 -7.07 10.46 0.96
CA ALA A 95 -7.88 11.63 1.25
C ALA A 95 -8.89 11.40 2.41
N ALA A 96 -8.64 10.42 3.29
CA ALA A 96 -9.57 10.05 4.35
C ALA A 96 -9.80 11.17 5.38
N TRP A 97 -11.05 11.32 5.84
CA TRP A 97 -11.47 12.31 6.83
C TRP A 97 -11.94 11.62 8.12
N VAL A 98 -11.37 11.98 9.27
CA VAL A 98 -11.76 11.44 10.58
C VAL A 98 -12.10 12.57 11.55
N PHE A 99 -13.32 12.59 12.08
CA PHE A 99 -13.88 13.76 12.75
C PHE A 99 -14.93 13.43 13.83
N GLY A 100 -15.57 14.44 14.41
CA GLY A 100 -16.44 14.28 15.58
C GLY A 100 -15.68 13.69 16.78
N ASN A 101 -16.27 12.72 17.46
CA ASN A 101 -15.65 12.02 18.59
C ASN A 101 -14.98 10.68 18.20
N ALA A 102 -14.83 10.42 16.89
CA ALA A 102 -14.42 9.13 16.36
C ALA A 102 -13.06 8.66 16.87
N LYS A 103 -13.01 7.47 17.46
CA LYS A 103 -11.76 6.82 17.86
C LYS A 103 -11.44 5.67 16.92
N VAL A 104 -10.18 5.64 16.45
CA VAL A 104 -9.61 4.64 15.54
C VAL A 104 -8.39 4.02 16.22
N GLY A 105 -8.46 2.73 16.53
CA GLY A 105 -7.42 2.00 17.27
C GLY A 105 -7.12 0.62 16.70
N GLY A 106 -6.37 -0.20 17.44
CA GLY A 106 -5.91 -1.52 16.99
C GLY A 106 -5.04 -1.45 15.73
N TYR A 107 -5.31 -2.34 14.77
CA TYR A 107 -4.65 -2.41 13.45
C TYR A 107 -5.54 -1.86 12.31
N THR A 108 -6.41 -0.89 12.63
CA THR A 108 -7.42 -0.38 11.68
C THR A 108 -6.77 0.52 10.62
N THR A 109 -7.12 0.30 9.34
CA THR A 109 -6.74 1.18 8.22
C THR A 109 -7.96 1.95 7.70
N VAL A 110 -7.85 3.27 7.63
CA VAL A 110 -8.80 4.17 6.97
C VAL A 110 -8.10 4.78 5.74
N SER A 111 -8.69 4.59 4.56
CA SER A 111 -8.05 4.86 3.27
C SER A 111 -9.12 5.15 2.21
N GLY A 112 -8.72 5.78 1.09
CA GLY A 112 -9.61 6.36 0.08
C GLY A 112 -10.42 7.56 0.58
N ASP A 113 -11.47 7.93 -0.17
CA ASP A 113 -12.40 9.04 0.14
C ASP A 113 -13.39 8.67 1.27
N LYS A 114 -12.90 8.12 2.38
CA LYS A 114 -13.72 7.67 3.50
C LYS A 114 -13.88 8.75 4.57
N GLU A 115 -15.12 9.05 4.88
CA GLU A 115 -15.54 9.85 6.03
C GLU A 115 -15.82 8.96 7.25
N VAL A 116 -15.16 9.24 8.37
CA VAL A 116 -15.34 8.56 9.66
C VAL A 116 -15.66 9.60 10.74
N GLY A 117 -16.95 9.85 10.92
CA GLY A 117 -17.50 10.64 12.02
C GLY A 117 -18.19 9.76 13.06
N GLY A 118 -18.28 10.22 14.31
CA GLY A 118 -18.98 9.47 15.35
C GLY A 118 -19.42 10.31 16.55
N ASN A 119 -20.65 10.06 17.00
CA ASN A 119 -21.15 10.34 18.34
C ASN A 119 -21.72 9.00 18.87
N GLU A 120 -20.97 8.34 19.76
CA GLU A 120 -21.34 7.08 20.43
C GLU A 120 -21.54 5.83 19.54
N GLU A 121 -20.53 5.44 18.75
CA GLU A 121 -19.92 4.10 18.77
C GLU A 121 -18.64 4.08 17.92
N ASP A 122 -17.50 3.79 18.55
CA ASP A 122 -16.15 3.97 17.99
C ASP A 122 -15.55 2.69 17.36
N TYR A 123 -14.41 2.80 16.66
CA TYR A 123 -13.68 1.69 16.01
C TYR A 123 -12.27 1.41 16.64
N MET A 124 -12.05 0.88 17.85
CA MET A 124 -12.88 0.30 18.91
C MET A 124 -13.49 -1.08 18.67
N CYS A 125 -12.70 -1.96 18.05
CA CYS A 125 -12.72 -3.37 18.41
C CYS A 125 -12.59 -3.50 19.95
N LYS A 126 -13.70 -3.78 20.65
CA LYS A 126 -13.72 -4.04 22.09
C LYS A 126 -13.64 -5.55 22.35
N SER A 127 -12.74 -5.90 23.26
CA SER A 127 -12.22 -7.23 23.50
C SER A 127 -13.15 -8.16 24.30
N ALA A 128 -13.06 -9.46 24.02
CA ALA A 128 -13.28 -10.51 25.01
C ALA A 128 -12.59 -11.80 24.56
N SER A 129 -12.07 -12.57 25.51
CA SER A 129 -11.67 -13.96 25.31
C SER A 129 -12.91 -14.82 25.06
N HIS A 130 -13.39 -14.82 23.81
CA HIS A 130 -14.05 -16.01 23.31
C HIS A 130 -13.04 -17.17 23.39
N SER A 131 -13.52 -18.39 23.56
CA SER A 131 -12.90 -19.52 22.88
C SER A 131 -13.13 -19.31 21.39
N THR A 132 -12.38 -18.37 20.82
CA THR A 132 -12.24 -18.28 19.38
C THR A 132 -11.66 -19.64 18.99
N ASN A 133 -12.35 -20.36 18.10
CA ASN A 133 -11.59 -20.95 17.00
C ASN A 133 -11.07 -19.74 16.22
N GLU A 134 -10.02 -19.13 16.77
CA GLU A 134 -9.37 -18.00 16.17
C GLU A 134 -8.92 -18.55 14.83
N ALA A 135 -9.33 -17.88 13.75
CA ALA A 135 -8.65 -18.04 12.50
C ALA A 135 -7.27 -17.41 12.67
N HIS A 136 -6.43 -18.08 13.46
CA HIS A 136 -4.99 -18.09 13.38
C HIS A 136 -4.69 -18.59 11.96
N LYS A 137 -4.89 -17.69 10.98
CA LYS A 137 -4.33 -17.80 9.65
C LYS A 137 -2.83 -17.69 9.90
N SER A 138 -2.22 -18.84 10.20
CA SER A 138 -0.79 -18.99 10.08
C SER A 138 -0.50 -18.72 8.61
N ASP A 139 -0.04 -17.51 8.30
CA ASP A 139 0.48 -17.15 6.97
C ASP A 139 1.86 -17.77 6.74
N ASP A 140 2.38 -18.47 7.75
CA ASP A 140 3.44 -19.46 7.63
C ASP A 140 3.08 -20.49 6.54
N GLY A 141 3.90 -20.54 5.49
CA GLY A 141 3.64 -21.33 4.28
C GLY A 141 2.72 -20.70 3.23
N LYS A 142 2.19 -19.47 3.41
CA LYS A 142 1.40 -18.77 2.39
C LYS A 142 2.27 -17.87 1.50
N ALA A 143 1.89 -17.77 0.22
CA ALA A 143 2.54 -16.87 -0.73
C ALA A 143 2.26 -15.40 -0.39
N ARG A 144 3.32 -14.61 -0.20
CA ARG A 144 3.28 -13.17 0.08
C ARG A 144 3.11 -12.35 -1.20
N LEU A 145 1.89 -12.33 -1.74
CA LEU A 145 1.57 -11.67 -3.01
C LEU A 145 1.84 -10.16 -3.00
N GLU A 146 1.81 -9.53 -1.82
CA GLU A 146 2.09 -8.10 -1.63
C GLU A 146 3.55 -7.70 -1.87
N LEU A 147 4.46 -8.69 -1.98
CA LEU A 147 5.86 -8.45 -2.34
C LEU A 147 6.07 -8.29 -3.85
N ILE A 148 5.08 -8.62 -4.69
CA ILE A 148 5.16 -8.40 -6.13
C ILE A 148 4.90 -6.91 -6.40
N PRO A 149 5.81 -6.17 -7.08
CA PRO A 149 5.61 -4.74 -7.31
C PRO A 149 4.30 -4.47 -8.08
N PRO A 150 3.41 -3.59 -7.57
CA PRO A 150 2.11 -3.34 -8.20
C PRO A 150 2.22 -2.87 -9.66
N SER A 151 3.26 -2.09 -9.99
CA SER A 151 3.56 -1.67 -11.36
C SER A 151 3.80 -2.84 -12.30
N THR A 152 4.56 -3.87 -11.89
CA THR A 152 4.76 -5.07 -12.73
C THR A 152 3.48 -5.87 -12.95
N LEU A 153 2.60 -5.96 -11.96
CA LEU A 153 1.28 -6.59 -12.14
C LEU A 153 0.41 -5.82 -13.15
N ILE A 154 0.46 -4.49 -13.12
CA ILE A 154 -0.26 -3.63 -14.07
C ILE A 154 0.28 -3.81 -15.51
N GLU A 155 1.60 -3.84 -15.70
CA GLU A 155 2.20 -4.06 -17.03
C GLU A 155 1.86 -5.45 -17.61
N ILE A 156 1.90 -6.50 -16.77
CA ILE A 156 1.43 -7.84 -17.14
C ILE A 156 -0.07 -7.79 -17.53
N GLY A 157 -0.89 -7.08 -16.75
CA GLY A 157 -2.31 -6.88 -17.04
C GLY A 157 -2.57 -6.25 -18.41
N LYS A 158 -1.79 -5.23 -18.81
CA LYS A 158 -1.89 -4.58 -20.13
C LYS A 158 -1.58 -5.56 -21.27
N VAL A 159 -0.55 -6.40 -21.12
CA VAL A 159 -0.20 -7.42 -22.13
C VAL A 159 -1.30 -8.50 -22.23
N LEU A 160 -1.88 -8.91 -21.10
CA LEU A 160 -3.02 -9.83 -21.08
C LEU A 160 -4.26 -9.21 -21.75
N GLU A 161 -4.52 -7.92 -21.56
CA GLU A 161 -5.61 -7.20 -22.22
C GLU A 161 -5.39 -7.09 -23.74
N PHE A 162 -4.16 -6.77 -24.18
CA PHE A 162 -3.79 -6.78 -25.61
C PHE A 162 -3.99 -8.16 -26.23
N GLY A 163 -3.50 -9.22 -25.58
CA GLY A 163 -3.70 -10.60 -26.01
C GLY A 163 -5.18 -11.00 -26.04
N ALA A 164 -5.98 -10.58 -25.06
CA ALA A 164 -7.42 -10.83 -25.01
C ALA A 164 -8.19 -10.15 -26.15
N LYS A 165 -7.81 -8.92 -26.53
CA LYS A 165 -8.37 -8.20 -27.68
C LYS A 165 -8.03 -8.90 -29.01
N LYS A 166 -6.82 -9.44 -29.14
CA LYS A 166 -6.32 -10.05 -30.40
C LYS A 166 -6.75 -11.51 -30.59
N TYR A 167 -6.84 -12.29 -29.51
CA TYR A 167 -7.03 -13.75 -29.55
C TYR A 167 -8.19 -14.27 -28.71
N GLY A 168 -8.93 -13.40 -28.01
CA GLY A 168 -9.94 -13.77 -27.03
C GLY A 168 -9.35 -13.96 -25.62
N ALA A 169 -10.10 -13.51 -24.60
CA ALA A 169 -9.69 -13.65 -23.21
C ALA A 169 -9.48 -15.13 -22.84
N ASN A 170 -8.40 -15.42 -22.11
CA ASN A 170 -8.02 -16.77 -21.67
C ASN A 170 -7.80 -17.82 -22.78
N ASN A 171 -7.77 -17.46 -24.07
CA ASN A 171 -7.61 -18.43 -25.17
C ASN A 171 -6.35 -19.31 -25.06
N TRP A 172 -5.28 -18.80 -24.46
CA TRP A 172 -4.05 -19.55 -24.19
C TRP A 172 -4.27 -20.81 -23.32
N ARG A 173 -5.35 -20.88 -22.53
CA ARG A 173 -5.74 -22.05 -21.73
C ARG A 173 -6.22 -23.24 -22.56
N ASN A 174 -6.49 -23.04 -23.86
CA ASN A 174 -6.80 -24.13 -24.78
C ASN A 174 -5.56 -24.98 -25.12
N GLY A 175 -4.36 -24.55 -24.71
CA GLY A 175 -3.12 -25.31 -24.84
C GLY A 175 -2.34 -25.02 -26.11
N MET A 176 -1.03 -25.26 -26.03
CA MET A 176 -0.07 -25.23 -27.13
C MET A 176 1.19 -26.00 -26.70
N ASP A 177 2.11 -26.28 -27.64
CA ASP A 177 3.43 -26.80 -27.32
C ASP A 177 4.21 -25.82 -26.42
N TRP A 178 4.81 -26.31 -25.35
CA TRP A 178 5.49 -25.48 -24.35
C TRP A 178 6.70 -24.72 -24.93
N SER A 179 7.38 -25.30 -25.92
CA SER A 179 8.45 -24.64 -26.67
C SER A 179 8.02 -23.33 -27.34
N ARG A 180 6.73 -23.17 -27.69
CA ARG A 180 6.21 -21.93 -28.29
C ARG A 180 6.21 -20.78 -27.29
N LEU A 181 5.81 -21.04 -26.05
CA LEU A 181 5.87 -20.06 -24.96
C LEU A 181 7.31 -19.77 -24.56
N HIS A 182 8.15 -20.80 -24.46
CA HIS A 182 9.58 -20.65 -24.16
C HIS A 182 10.30 -19.80 -25.23
N GLY A 183 10.10 -20.11 -26.50
CA GLY A 183 10.69 -19.36 -27.61
C GLY A 183 10.15 -17.93 -27.72
N ALA A 184 8.88 -17.68 -27.37
CA ALA A 184 8.33 -16.33 -27.29
C ALA A 184 8.96 -15.53 -26.14
N ALA A 185 9.06 -16.10 -24.95
CA ALA A 185 9.75 -15.49 -23.82
C ALA A 185 11.19 -15.11 -24.18
N LEU A 186 11.94 -16.04 -24.78
CA LEU A 186 13.34 -15.84 -25.14
C LEU A 186 13.51 -14.71 -26.18
N ARG A 187 12.64 -14.60 -27.19
CA ARG A 187 12.71 -13.49 -28.16
C ARG A 187 12.50 -12.13 -27.51
N HIS A 188 11.53 -12.00 -26.60
CA HIS A 188 11.32 -10.74 -25.88
C HIS A 188 12.45 -10.42 -24.90
N LEU A 189 13.03 -11.42 -24.23
CA LEU A 189 14.22 -11.23 -23.38
C LEU A 189 15.44 -10.79 -24.19
N LEU A 190 15.65 -11.37 -25.38
CA LEU A 190 16.75 -11.00 -26.28
C LEU A 190 16.59 -9.59 -26.85
N ALA A 191 15.38 -9.21 -27.30
CA ALA A 191 15.10 -7.86 -27.77
C ALA A 191 15.33 -6.80 -26.66
N TRP A 192 14.89 -7.11 -25.43
CA TRP A 192 15.19 -6.26 -24.28
C TRP A 192 16.69 -6.17 -23.98
N PHE A 193 17.42 -7.28 -24.08
CA PHE A 193 18.87 -7.30 -23.87
C PHE A 193 19.65 -6.54 -24.96
N ASP A 194 19.11 -6.45 -26.18
CA ASP A 194 19.65 -5.63 -27.29
C ASP A 194 19.26 -4.13 -27.18
N GLY A 195 18.49 -3.76 -26.15
CA GLY A 195 18.14 -2.37 -25.83
C GLY A 195 16.71 -1.94 -26.21
N GLU A 196 15.90 -2.83 -26.79
CA GLU A 196 14.50 -2.55 -27.12
C GLU A 196 13.63 -2.62 -25.86
N ASN A 197 13.14 -1.49 -25.36
CA ASN A 197 12.30 -1.49 -24.15
C ASN A 197 10.85 -1.98 -24.40
N LYS A 198 10.37 -1.86 -25.64
CA LYS A 198 8.99 -2.07 -26.02
C LYS A 198 8.87 -2.89 -27.30
N ASP A 199 7.84 -3.73 -27.32
CA ASP A 199 7.42 -4.48 -28.48
C ASP A 199 6.77 -3.59 -29.56
N VAL A 200 7.19 -3.80 -30.81
CA VAL A 200 6.79 -2.99 -31.97
C VAL A 200 5.32 -3.16 -32.37
N GLU A 201 4.69 -4.30 -32.07
CA GLU A 201 3.28 -4.53 -32.42
C GLU A 201 2.34 -3.87 -31.40
N SER A 202 2.71 -3.92 -30.12
CA SER A 202 1.83 -3.57 -28.99
C SER A 202 2.16 -2.25 -28.30
N ASP A 203 3.37 -1.69 -28.51
CA ASP A 203 3.92 -0.55 -27.75
C ASP A 203 3.98 -0.80 -26.22
N LEU A 204 4.04 -2.07 -25.80
CA LEU A 204 4.13 -2.51 -24.40
C LEU A 204 5.48 -3.16 -24.09
N SER A 205 5.83 -3.25 -22.81
CA SER A 205 7.14 -3.76 -22.37
C SER A 205 7.46 -5.17 -22.87
N HIS A 206 8.68 -5.37 -23.37
CA HIS A 206 9.20 -6.71 -23.68
C HIS A 206 9.33 -7.60 -22.44
N LEU A 207 9.74 -7.05 -21.29
CA LEU A 207 9.80 -7.80 -20.03
C LEU A 207 8.41 -8.27 -19.58
N ALA A 208 7.36 -7.45 -19.78
CA ALA A 208 5.99 -7.85 -19.47
C ALA A 208 5.48 -8.98 -20.38
N HIS A 209 5.85 -8.98 -21.67
CA HIS A 209 5.57 -10.09 -22.59
C HIS A 209 6.29 -11.38 -22.19
N ALA A 210 7.58 -11.30 -21.85
CA ALA A 210 8.33 -12.44 -21.35
C ALA A 210 7.72 -12.99 -20.05
N ALA A 211 7.34 -12.12 -19.12
CA ALA A 211 6.65 -12.50 -17.89
C ALA A 211 5.31 -13.19 -18.16
N CYS A 212 4.49 -12.72 -19.10
CA CYS A 212 3.25 -13.40 -19.50
C CYS A 212 3.51 -14.81 -20.04
N CYS A 213 4.52 -14.99 -20.90
CA CYS A 213 4.90 -16.29 -21.41
C CYS A 213 5.34 -17.26 -20.29
N LEU A 214 6.10 -16.76 -19.31
CA LEU A 214 6.52 -17.54 -18.13
C LEU A 214 5.35 -17.89 -17.21
N LEU A 215 4.41 -16.95 -16.97
CA LEU A 215 3.18 -17.23 -16.22
C LEU A 215 2.33 -18.32 -16.89
N PHE A 216 2.20 -18.26 -18.22
CA PHE A 216 1.50 -19.30 -18.97
C PHE A 216 2.23 -20.65 -18.88
N LEU A 217 3.57 -20.69 -18.93
CA LEU A 217 4.34 -21.91 -18.73
C LEU A 217 4.18 -22.49 -17.33
N MET A 218 4.31 -21.67 -16.28
CA MET A 218 4.13 -22.08 -14.88
C MET A 218 2.74 -22.68 -14.66
N GLU A 219 1.68 -22.07 -15.20
CA GLU A 219 0.33 -22.63 -15.09
C GLU A 219 0.13 -23.86 -15.99
N SER A 220 0.78 -23.91 -17.15
CA SER A 220 0.71 -25.07 -18.06
C SER A 220 1.40 -26.30 -17.47
N GLU A 221 2.54 -26.13 -16.80
CA GLU A 221 3.23 -27.18 -16.06
C GLU A 221 2.39 -27.62 -14.84
N ALA A 222 1.91 -26.68 -14.03
CA ALA A 222 1.13 -26.98 -12.83
C ALA A 222 -0.23 -27.64 -13.12
N LYS A 223 -0.82 -27.42 -14.30
CA LYS A 223 -2.15 -27.93 -14.68
C LYS A 223 -2.16 -28.89 -15.87
N GLN A 224 -1.00 -29.23 -16.42
CA GLN A 224 -0.83 -30.08 -17.61
C GLN A 224 -1.67 -29.58 -18.80
N ILE A 225 -1.58 -28.27 -19.09
CA ILE A 225 -2.26 -27.62 -20.21
C ILE A 225 -1.33 -27.63 -21.43
N GLY A 226 -1.85 -28.00 -22.60
CA GLY A 226 -1.05 -28.09 -23.83
C GLY A 226 -0.22 -29.36 -23.90
N HIS A 227 0.99 -29.26 -24.46
CA HIS A 227 1.86 -30.40 -24.71
C HIS A 227 3.30 -30.06 -24.29
N ASP A 228 3.87 -30.88 -23.40
CA ASP A 228 5.26 -30.77 -22.97
C ASP A 228 6.18 -31.39 -24.05
N ASP A 229 6.71 -30.53 -24.92
CA ASP A 229 7.64 -30.88 -25.97
C ASP A 229 9.10 -30.52 -25.62
N ARG A 230 9.42 -30.40 -24.32
CA ARG A 230 10.79 -30.22 -23.86
C ARG A 230 11.67 -31.40 -24.33
N PRO A 231 12.93 -31.15 -24.74
CA PRO A 231 13.83 -32.24 -25.10
C PRO A 231 14.04 -33.19 -23.92
N ASN A 232 13.72 -34.47 -24.10
CA ASN A 232 14.07 -35.51 -23.15
C ASN A 232 15.59 -35.59 -23.01
N SER A 233 16.07 -35.60 -21.76
CA SER A 233 17.49 -35.75 -21.40
C SER A 233 17.93 -37.21 -21.42
#